data_AF-B4NPQ3-F1
#
_entry.id   AF-B4NPQ3-F1
#
_cell.length_a   1.000
_cell.length_b   1.000
_cell.length_c   1.000
_cell.angle_alpha   90.00
_cell.angle_beta   90.00
_cell.angle_gamma   90.00
#
_symmetry.space_group_name_H-M   'P 1'
#
loop_
_entity.id
_entity.type
_entity.pdbx_description
1 polymer ?
#
loop_
_entity_poly.entity_id
_entity_poly.type
_entity_poly.pdbx_seq_one_letter_code
_entity_poly.pdbx_strand_id
1 'polypeptide(L)'
;MSPKDGSLDLTTKQNNKFTSTINHASRPPTTANVTPTANASLPEKTDPDMMKKNSSTASAVTPPTGKRTWREKLRLVANNITVEPILAAYIMPSVLSNLATQNLNLEKACRVNMNYGDVVCDALTRRQTANYTMEEETVQQMVARMAAWKTVIQSMFPCLLILFWGSWSDRHRRRKPCILIPVVGEFLGVVGLMLCVYFENAPMEAAALTEAIFPSLSGGWFTMLMGVFSYIADITTEEERTLRIGILNVCFSVGVPIGMAFSGVLLKQIGFYGVFSISAAFYVLAFVYGFFFLEEPVARPEKSEIPQKSLLADFFDKEHVVQTFRVAFQKGENQRRKRVILLMIVVMVIIGPLHGEMAVSYLFTRFRFNWSEVEFSFFSTYAMFTGLIGVIFCVGVLSHKLNIDDALVGVLSSTSKILSSFVYAFATLPWHMYLGGLVEIFNGTAFIAMRSIATKLVSKDELGKVNSLFGVAEALMPMVFAPMYTTLYAATLRVLPGAFFLLGGGLTTFSVVIFLWMYRFQLKQRRRKLARPDAEENACNAVKDPNGNINAIEALALASEAKGQLNGIISNVIHESLVEHTPPVANGIDNRGYVQDNPEKTTSTTTATTTSTTASTKDS
;
A
#
# COMPACT_ATOMS: atom_id res chain seq x y z
N MET A 1 55.11 -11.77 36.34
CA MET A 1 56.47 -11.32 35.96
C MET A 1 56.35 -10.36 34.78
N SER A 2 57.08 -9.26 34.87
CA SER A 2 57.55 -8.37 33.80
C SER A 2 59.01 -8.01 34.22
N PRO A 3 59.86 -7.29 33.44
CA PRO A 3 59.62 -6.67 32.13
C PRO A 3 60.72 -7.01 31.10
N LYS A 4 60.69 -6.31 29.95
CA LYS A 4 61.82 -5.70 29.19
C LYS A 4 61.41 -5.54 27.71
N ASP A 5 61.90 -4.59 26.93
CA ASP A 5 62.35 -3.19 27.12
C ASP A 5 62.60 -2.62 25.69
N GLY A 6 62.53 -1.30 25.48
CA GLY A 6 63.03 -0.69 24.24
C GLY A 6 62.11 0.33 23.55
N SER A 7 62.13 1.57 24.03
CA SER A 7 61.56 2.75 23.37
C SER A 7 62.63 3.54 22.59
N LEU A 8 62.32 4.04 21.38
CA LEU A 8 63.00 5.17 20.73
C LEU A 8 62.28 5.60 19.42
N ASP A 9 62.48 6.82 18.90
CA ASP A 9 61.74 8.06 19.27
C ASP A 9 61.75 9.05 18.06
N LEU A 10 61.02 10.18 18.15
CA LEU A 10 61.27 11.48 17.50
C LEU A 10 61.36 11.66 15.94
N THR A 11 60.33 12.34 15.37
CA THR A 11 60.44 13.55 14.47
C THR A 11 60.99 13.44 13.01
N THR A 12 60.86 14.39 12.05
CA THR A 12 59.90 15.49 11.67
C THR A 12 60.37 16.16 10.33
N LYS A 13 59.50 16.85 9.57
CA LYS A 13 59.75 17.65 8.31
C LYS A 13 60.05 16.81 7.03
N GLN A 14 59.96 17.31 5.78
CA GLN A 14 59.70 18.67 5.24
C GLN A 14 58.88 18.68 3.91
N ASN A 15 58.61 19.89 3.38
CA ASN A 15 57.73 20.21 2.23
C ASN A 15 58.37 20.10 0.81
N ASN A 16 57.48 20.19 -0.20
CA ASN A 16 57.61 20.86 -1.52
C ASN A 16 58.18 20.16 -2.78
N LYS A 17 57.25 19.83 -3.70
CA LYS A 17 57.04 20.40 -5.06
C LYS A 17 58.21 20.57 -6.09
N PHE A 18 57.88 20.11 -7.31
CA PHE A 18 58.07 20.72 -8.66
C PHE A 18 59.24 20.30 -9.59
N THR A 19 58.86 19.88 -10.82
CA THR A 19 59.53 19.98 -12.16
C THR A 19 61.02 19.59 -12.35
N SER A 20 61.45 18.85 -13.39
CA SER A 20 60.79 18.14 -14.51
C SER A 20 61.78 17.10 -15.14
N THR A 21 62.07 16.81 -16.43
CA THR A 21 61.73 17.35 -17.78
C THR A 21 62.17 16.36 -18.90
N ILE A 22 61.65 16.57 -20.14
CA ILE A 22 62.21 16.13 -21.46
C ILE A 22 62.03 14.67 -21.94
N ASN A 23 61.79 14.54 -23.26
CA ASN A 23 61.55 13.31 -24.04
C ASN A 23 62.82 12.82 -24.76
N HIS A 24 62.76 11.61 -25.35
CA HIS A 24 63.38 11.35 -26.66
C HIS A 24 62.48 10.42 -27.51
N ALA A 25 62.61 10.47 -28.85
CA ALA A 25 61.72 9.81 -29.80
C ALA A 25 62.46 9.17 -30.99
N SER A 26 61.81 8.26 -31.72
CA SER A 26 62.29 7.70 -33.00
C SER A 26 61.15 7.18 -33.92
N ARG A 27 61.41 7.14 -35.24
CA ARG A 27 60.50 6.84 -36.40
C ARG A 27 61.36 6.84 -37.70
N PRO A 28 60.86 6.54 -38.93
CA PRO A 28 59.63 5.85 -39.38
C PRO A 28 60.00 4.50 -40.07
N PRO A 29 60.05 4.22 -41.41
CA PRO A 29 59.14 4.50 -42.56
C PRO A 29 58.82 3.28 -43.50
N THR A 30 57.93 3.52 -44.50
CA THR A 30 57.71 2.74 -45.77
C THR A 30 57.16 1.29 -45.70
N THR A 31 56.39 0.77 -46.68
CA THR A 31 56.22 1.10 -48.13
C THR A 31 54.74 1.33 -48.58
N ALA A 32 54.55 1.78 -49.84
CA ALA A 32 53.27 1.89 -50.59
C ALA A 32 53.28 0.90 -51.79
N ASN A 33 52.20 0.57 -52.52
CA ASN A 33 51.27 1.34 -53.40
C ASN A 33 49.93 0.53 -53.55
N VAL A 34 48.85 0.89 -54.28
CA VAL A 34 48.63 1.44 -55.65
C VAL A 34 47.26 2.15 -55.78
N THR A 35 47.17 3.13 -56.69
CA THR A 35 45.97 3.87 -57.20
C THR A 35 46.02 3.84 -58.76
N PRO A 36 45.03 4.27 -59.60
CA PRO A 36 44.01 5.35 -59.48
C PRO A 36 42.56 4.89 -59.88
N THR A 37 41.50 5.67 -60.16
CA THR A 37 41.31 7.03 -60.76
C THR A 37 40.00 7.75 -60.35
N ALA A 38 40.03 9.09 -60.38
CA ALA A 38 39.05 10.09 -60.93
C ALA A 38 37.52 9.78 -61.01
N ASN A 39 36.58 10.74 -60.92
CA ASN A 39 36.62 12.21 -61.00
C ASN A 39 35.42 12.87 -60.26
N ALA A 40 35.28 14.20 -60.27
CA ALA A 40 34.21 14.93 -59.55
C ALA A 40 33.38 15.90 -60.42
N SER A 41 32.07 16.07 -60.12
CA SER A 41 31.28 17.29 -60.39
C SER A 41 29.82 17.25 -59.84
N LEU A 42 29.28 18.45 -59.58
CA LEU A 42 27.86 18.85 -59.37
C LEU A 42 27.54 19.91 -60.47
N PRO A 43 26.30 20.46 -60.68
CA PRO A 43 24.96 20.23 -60.07
C PRO A 43 23.76 20.15 -61.09
N GLU A 44 22.53 20.24 -60.55
CA GLU A 44 21.29 20.92 -61.06
C GLU A 44 20.14 20.25 -61.88
N LYS A 45 18.89 20.71 -61.54
CA LYS A 45 17.58 20.74 -62.27
C LYS A 45 16.88 19.38 -62.61
N THR A 46 15.67 19.04 -62.12
CA THR A 46 14.26 19.52 -62.39
C THR A 46 13.85 19.38 -63.87
N ASP A 47 12.70 18.85 -64.31
CA ASP A 47 11.42 18.30 -63.74
C ASP A 47 10.63 17.65 -64.94
N PRO A 48 9.31 17.26 -64.95
CA PRO A 48 8.35 16.84 -63.92
C PRO A 48 7.56 15.53 -64.35
N ASP A 49 6.28 15.44 -63.98
CA ASP A 49 5.18 14.60 -64.52
C ASP A 49 5.10 13.08 -64.24
N MET A 50 4.39 12.75 -63.14
CA MET A 50 3.03 12.21 -63.31
C MET A 50 2.13 12.41 -62.07
N MET A 51 1.23 13.39 -62.12
CA MET A 51 0.11 13.52 -61.18
C MET A 51 -1.14 12.78 -61.66
N LYS A 52 -1.66 11.84 -60.84
CA LYS A 52 -3.08 11.43 -60.61
C LYS A 52 -3.08 9.98 -60.08
N LYS A 53 -3.52 9.69 -58.84
CA LYS A 53 -4.89 9.88 -58.34
C LYS A 53 -4.93 9.80 -56.80
N ASN A 54 -6.03 10.23 -56.18
CA ASN A 54 -6.13 10.40 -54.72
C ASN A 54 -6.50 9.13 -53.92
N SER A 55 -6.09 9.16 -52.65
CA SER A 55 -6.85 8.72 -51.46
C SER A 55 -7.38 7.29 -51.34
N SER A 56 -6.83 6.55 -50.38
CA SER A 56 -7.62 5.71 -49.47
C SER A 56 -7.00 5.62 -48.07
N THR A 57 -7.79 6.01 -47.07
CA THR A 57 -7.76 5.63 -45.64
C THR A 57 -6.42 5.24 -44.97
N ALA A 58 -6.02 6.04 -43.97
CA ALA A 58 -5.19 5.54 -42.89
C ALA A 58 -5.97 4.49 -42.07
N SER A 59 -5.59 3.21 -42.17
CA SER A 59 -6.20 2.14 -41.38
C SER A 59 -5.80 2.25 -39.91
N ALA A 60 -6.77 2.48 -39.04
CA ALA A 60 -6.58 2.38 -37.60
C ALA A 60 -6.14 0.95 -37.23
N VAL A 61 -5.09 0.81 -36.42
CA VAL A 61 -4.63 -0.50 -35.93
C VAL A 61 -5.64 -0.99 -34.89
N THR A 62 -6.61 -1.79 -35.34
CA THR A 62 -7.54 -2.48 -34.46
C THR A 62 -6.79 -3.45 -33.55
N PRO A 63 -7.08 -3.49 -32.23
CA PRO A 63 -6.48 -4.49 -31.35
C PRO A 63 -6.93 -5.89 -31.81
N PRO A 64 -6.02 -6.87 -31.94
CA PRO A 64 -6.35 -8.16 -32.53
C PRO A 64 -7.32 -8.94 -31.63
N THR A 65 -8.58 -9.04 -32.05
CA THR A 65 -9.70 -9.71 -31.37
C THR A 65 -9.64 -11.26 -31.45
N GLY A 66 -8.43 -11.81 -31.50
CA GLY A 66 -8.19 -13.25 -31.36
C GLY A 66 -8.23 -13.67 -29.89
N LYS A 67 -8.88 -14.81 -29.59
CA LYS A 67 -8.80 -15.46 -28.26
C LYS A 67 -7.40 -16.04 -28.05
N ARG A 68 -6.43 -15.20 -27.65
CA ARG A 68 -5.03 -15.57 -27.35
C ARG A 68 -4.96 -16.89 -26.60
N THR A 69 -4.19 -17.84 -27.14
CA THR A 69 -4.03 -19.19 -26.56
C THR A 69 -3.40 -19.10 -25.17
N TRP A 70 -3.60 -20.14 -24.35
CA TRP A 70 -2.99 -20.21 -23.02
C TRP A 70 -1.46 -20.08 -23.04
N ARG A 71 -0.77 -20.58 -24.08
CA ARG A 71 0.68 -20.46 -24.23
C ARG A 71 1.12 -19.04 -24.58
N GLU A 72 0.38 -18.33 -25.43
CA GLU A 72 0.65 -16.91 -25.73
C GLU A 72 0.38 -16.02 -24.50
N LYS A 73 -0.72 -16.28 -23.77
CA LYS A 73 -1.00 -15.61 -22.49
C LYS A 73 0.12 -15.84 -21.48
N LEU A 74 0.62 -17.06 -21.35
CA LEU A 74 1.70 -17.39 -20.40
C LEU A 74 3.04 -16.74 -20.80
N ARG A 75 3.37 -16.69 -22.09
CA ARG A 75 4.53 -15.93 -22.60
C ARG A 75 4.40 -14.42 -22.39
N LEU A 76 3.21 -13.86 -22.60
CA LEU A 76 2.98 -12.42 -22.43
C LEU A 76 3.01 -12.03 -20.94
N VAL A 77 2.51 -12.89 -20.05
CA VAL A 77 2.73 -12.77 -18.60
C VAL A 77 4.23 -12.85 -18.29
N ALA A 78 4.95 -13.87 -18.77
CA ALA A 78 6.38 -14.05 -18.50
C ALA A 78 7.23 -12.85 -18.94
N ASN A 79 6.94 -12.26 -20.11
CA ASN A 79 7.62 -11.05 -20.61
C ASN A 79 7.25 -9.76 -19.84
N ASN A 80 6.18 -9.78 -19.03
CA ASN A 80 5.78 -8.66 -18.18
C ASN A 80 6.25 -8.78 -16.72
N ILE A 81 6.87 -9.91 -16.34
CA ILE A 81 7.45 -10.13 -15.00
C ILE A 81 8.60 -9.15 -14.77
N THR A 82 8.55 -8.42 -13.64
CA THR A 82 9.52 -7.37 -13.29
C THR A 82 9.87 -7.36 -11.79
N VAL A 83 8.87 -7.17 -10.92
CA VAL A 83 9.05 -7.09 -9.44
C VAL A 83 8.46 -8.29 -8.70
N GLU A 84 7.60 -9.05 -9.37
CA GLU A 84 6.96 -10.26 -8.86
C GLU A 84 7.96 -11.30 -8.30
N PRO A 85 9.14 -11.57 -8.91
CA PRO A 85 10.10 -12.53 -8.37
C PRO A 85 10.80 -12.03 -7.12
N ILE A 86 11.12 -10.74 -7.06
CA ILE A 86 11.72 -10.09 -5.87
C ILE A 86 10.73 -10.16 -4.71
N LEU A 87 9.45 -9.84 -4.96
CA LEU A 87 8.42 -9.90 -3.93
C LEU A 87 8.20 -11.33 -3.41
N ALA A 88 8.18 -12.34 -4.30
CA ALA A 88 8.08 -13.74 -3.89
C ALA A 88 9.31 -14.18 -3.07
N ALA A 89 10.52 -13.84 -3.54
CA ALA A 89 11.78 -14.14 -2.87
C ALA A 89 12.06 -13.29 -1.60
N TYR A 90 11.23 -12.28 -1.30
CA TYR A 90 11.20 -11.58 -0.02
C TYR A 90 10.16 -12.19 0.95
N ILE A 91 8.94 -12.43 0.48
CA ILE A 91 7.84 -12.95 1.31
C ILE A 91 8.10 -14.39 1.78
N MET A 92 8.47 -15.29 0.87
CA MET A 92 8.66 -16.70 1.19
C MET A 92 9.67 -16.93 2.34
N PRO A 93 10.91 -16.39 2.31
CA PRO A 93 11.88 -16.59 3.39
C PRO A 93 11.52 -15.85 4.69
N SER A 94 10.82 -14.72 4.61
CA SER A 94 10.34 -13.99 5.80
C SER A 94 9.34 -14.85 6.58
N VAL A 95 8.30 -15.33 5.89
CA VAL A 95 7.29 -16.23 6.46
C VAL A 95 7.90 -17.56 6.94
N LEU A 96 8.85 -18.13 6.17
CA LEU A 96 9.58 -19.35 6.56
C LEU A 96 10.34 -19.16 7.88
N SER A 97 11.05 -18.04 8.04
CA SER A 97 11.85 -17.75 9.23
C SER A 97 11.02 -17.45 10.48
N ASN A 98 9.82 -16.87 10.35
CA ASN A 98 9.00 -16.43 11.48
C ASN A 98 8.71 -17.58 12.47
N LEU A 99 8.27 -18.75 11.97
CA LEU A 99 7.99 -19.91 12.83
C LEU A 99 9.27 -20.51 13.46
N ALA A 100 10.40 -20.47 12.76
CA ALA A 100 11.69 -20.87 13.31
C ALA A 100 12.12 -19.94 14.44
N THR A 101 11.98 -18.62 14.26
CA THR A 101 12.35 -17.64 15.29
C THR A 101 11.42 -17.70 16.51
N GLN A 102 10.12 -17.94 16.33
CA GLN A 102 9.21 -18.14 17.48
C GLN A 102 9.62 -19.36 18.33
N ASN A 103 10.15 -20.42 17.74
CA ASN A 103 10.63 -21.58 18.49
C ASN A 103 12.04 -21.39 19.07
N LEU A 104 12.95 -20.71 18.37
CA LEU A 104 14.25 -20.31 18.92
C LEU A 104 14.08 -19.45 20.18
N ASN A 105 13.09 -18.56 20.18
CA ASN A 105 12.78 -17.71 21.32
C ASN A 105 12.19 -18.50 22.50
N LEU A 106 11.38 -19.54 22.26
CA LEU A 106 10.92 -20.48 23.30
C LEU A 106 12.07 -21.30 23.89
N GLU A 107 12.98 -21.79 23.05
CA GLU A 107 14.14 -22.57 23.50
C GLU A 107 15.12 -21.73 24.32
N LYS A 108 15.48 -20.52 23.87
CA LYS A 108 16.36 -19.61 24.62
C LYS A 108 15.72 -19.10 25.91
N ALA A 109 14.41 -18.86 25.92
CA ALA A 109 13.68 -18.55 27.14
C ALA A 109 13.82 -19.68 28.19
N CYS A 110 13.71 -20.94 27.76
CA CYS A 110 13.88 -22.10 28.64
C CYS A 110 15.33 -22.30 29.10
N ARG A 111 16.29 -22.39 28.17
CA ARG A 111 17.69 -22.73 28.47
C ARG A 111 18.45 -21.58 29.13
N VAL A 112 18.33 -20.35 28.63
CA VAL A 112 19.18 -19.22 29.04
C VAL A 112 18.51 -18.35 30.11
N ASN A 113 17.26 -17.93 29.89
CA ASN A 113 16.61 -16.96 30.77
C ASN A 113 16.01 -17.61 32.03
N MET A 114 15.45 -18.82 31.94
CA MET A 114 14.89 -19.56 33.07
C MET A 114 15.85 -20.62 33.66
N ASN A 115 16.87 -21.04 32.90
CA ASN A 115 17.89 -22.01 33.31
C ASN A 115 17.33 -23.34 33.87
N TYR A 116 16.25 -23.87 33.26
CA TYR A 116 15.59 -25.11 33.70
C TYR A 116 16.38 -26.40 33.37
N GLY A 117 17.51 -26.29 32.66
CA GLY A 117 18.36 -27.42 32.29
C GLY A 117 17.86 -28.20 31.06
N ASP A 118 18.81 -28.84 30.37
CA ASP A 118 18.57 -29.36 29.03
C ASP A 118 17.50 -30.45 28.96
N VAL A 119 17.36 -31.29 29.99
CA VAL A 119 16.35 -32.36 30.04
C VAL A 119 14.93 -31.80 29.98
N VAL A 120 14.67 -30.69 30.68
CA VAL A 120 13.36 -30.02 30.70
C VAL A 120 13.12 -29.31 29.38
N CYS A 121 14.10 -28.56 28.88
CA CYS A 121 13.95 -27.81 27.63
C CYS A 121 13.84 -28.73 26.41
N ASP A 122 14.55 -29.86 26.36
CA ASP A 122 14.37 -30.90 25.35
C ASP A 122 12.98 -31.54 25.43
N ALA A 123 12.45 -31.79 26.63
CA ALA A 123 11.09 -32.31 26.78
C ALA A 123 10.03 -31.32 26.28
N LEU A 124 10.17 -30.02 26.59
CA LEU A 124 9.33 -28.95 26.04
C LEU A 124 9.45 -28.85 24.51
N THR A 125 10.64 -28.94 23.93
CA THR A 125 10.85 -28.90 22.48
C THR A 125 10.27 -30.15 21.79
N ARG A 126 10.44 -31.34 22.38
CA ARG A 126 9.89 -32.63 21.90
C ARG A 126 8.41 -32.82 22.22
N ARG A 127 7.76 -31.84 22.85
CA ARG A 127 6.32 -31.81 23.20
C ARG A 127 5.88 -32.87 24.22
N GLN A 128 6.80 -33.28 25.10
CA GLN A 128 6.57 -34.23 26.20
C GLN A 128 6.20 -33.47 27.48
N THR A 129 5.16 -32.64 27.40
CA THR A 129 4.83 -31.59 28.37
C THR A 129 3.98 -32.05 29.56
N ALA A 130 3.58 -33.33 29.61
CA ALA A 130 2.68 -33.89 30.61
C ALA A 130 3.14 -33.71 32.08
N ASN A 131 4.45 -33.63 32.32
CA ASN A 131 5.04 -33.43 33.65
C ASN A 131 5.58 -32.00 33.86
N TYR A 132 5.53 -31.12 32.85
CA TYR A 132 6.24 -29.83 32.82
C TYR A 132 5.33 -28.65 32.42
N THR A 133 4.08 -28.68 32.86
CA THR A 133 3.03 -27.72 32.45
C THR A 133 3.23 -26.33 33.06
N MET A 134 3.86 -26.23 34.22
CA MET A 134 4.16 -24.96 34.89
C MET A 134 5.37 -24.26 34.25
N GLU A 135 6.36 -25.05 33.84
CA GLU A 135 7.56 -24.63 33.13
C GLU A 135 7.22 -24.14 31.71
N GLU A 136 6.35 -24.85 30.99
CA GLU A 136 5.86 -24.36 29.70
C GLU A 136 5.00 -23.10 29.86
N GLU A 137 4.17 -22.98 30.89
CA GLU A 137 3.42 -21.75 31.17
C GLU A 137 4.36 -20.55 31.37
N THR A 138 5.37 -20.66 32.24
CA THR A 138 6.27 -19.54 32.56
C THR A 138 7.13 -19.13 31.37
N VAL A 139 7.65 -20.11 30.61
CA VAL A 139 8.38 -19.87 29.36
C VAL A 139 7.50 -19.17 28.32
N GLN A 140 6.25 -19.62 28.12
CA GLN A 140 5.34 -18.95 27.18
C GLN A 140 4.96 -17.53 27.64
N GLN A 141 4.74 -17.29 28.93
CA GLN A 141 4.46 -15.94 29.45
C GLN A 141 5.65 -15.00 29.26
N MET A 142 6.89 -15.50 29.38
CA MET A 142 8.10 -14.72 29.09
C MET A 142 8.23 -14.39 27.60
N VAL A 143 8.07 -15.36 26.70
CA VAL A 143 8.10 -15.13 25.25
C VAL A 143 6.97 -14.20 24.80
N ALA A 144 5.77 -14.32 25.39
CA ALA A 144 4.66 -13.41 25.14
C ALA A 144 5.03 -11.96 25.52
N ARG A 145 5.52 -11.73 26.74
CA ARG A 145 5.97 -10.38 27.18
C ARG A 145 7.10 -9.81 26.31
N MET A 146 7.99 -10.67 25.81
CA MET A 146 9.04 -10.26 24.88
C MET A 146 8.49 -9.89 23.50
N ALA A 147 7.63 -10.72 22.91
CA ALA A 147 7.00 -10.46 21.62
C ALA A 147 6.20 -9.14 21.61
N ALA A 148 5.59 -8.77 22.75
CA ALA A 148 4.93 -7.49 22.92
C ALA A 148 5.88 -6.29 22.73
N TRP A 149 7.02 -6.21 23.44
CA TRP A 149 7.94 -5.08 23.24
C TRP A 149 8.68 -5.15 21.89
N LYS A 150 9.03 -6.36 21.43
CA LYS A 150 9.66 -6.58 20.11
C LYS A 150 8.80 -6.01 18.98
N THR A 151 7.51 -6.33 18.94
CA THR A 151 6.60 -5.89 17.86
C THR A 151 6.37 -4.37 17.85
N VAL A 152 6.46 -3.70 19.01
CA VAL A 152 6.48 -2.22 19.07
C VAL A 152 7.72 -1.67 18.36
N ILE A 153 8.93 -2.15 18.69
CA ILE A 153 10.17 -1.76 18.00
C ILE A 153 10.06 -2.06 16.50
N GLN A 154 9.59 -3.27 16.16
CA GLN A 154 9.46 -3.76 14.78
C GLN A 154 8.50 -2.93 13.90
N SER A 155 7.60 -2.15 14.50
CA SER A 155 6.60 -1.34 13.80
C SER A 155 6.88 0.17 13.88
N MET A 156 7.47 0.65 14.98
CA MET A 156 7.67 2.07 15.25
C MET A 156 8.59 2.73 14.22
N PHE A 157 9.77 2.15 13.95
CA PHE A 157 10.69 2.75 12.97
C PHE A 157 10.14 2.67 11.54
N PRO A 158 9.59 1.53 11.03
CA PRO A 158 8.92 1.52 9.74
C PRO A 158 7.77 2.52 9.61
N CYS A 159 6.94 2.71 10.63
CA CYS A 159 5.84 3.66 10.59
C CYS A 159 6.32 5.13 10.52
N LEU A 160 7.47 5.46 11.11
CA LEU A 160 8.09 6.77 10.97
C LEU A 160 8.80 6.91 9.60
N LEU A 161 9.58 5.88 9.21
CA LEU A 161 10.37 5.88 7.98
C LEU A 161 9.50 5.87 6.71
N ILE A 162 8.34 5.20 6.69
CA ILE A 162 7.49 5.13 5.50
C ILE A 162 6.92 6.50 5.09
N LEU A 163 6.72 7.42 6.03
CA LEU A 163 6.32 8.80 5.75
C LEU A 163 7.37 9.55 4.92
N PHE A 164 8.65 9.31 5.23
CA PHE A 164 9.80 9.94 4.56
C PHE A 164 10.24 9.17 3.31
N TRP A 165 10.20 7.84 3.32
CA TRP A 165 10.41 7.02 2.12
C TRP A 165 9.35 7.30 1.06
N GLY A 166 8.08 7.47 1.43
CA GLY A 166 7.02 7.82 0.49
C GLY A 166 7.28 9.15 -0.21
N SER A 167 7.48 10.23 0.56
CA SER A 167 7.75 11.57 0.00
C SER A 167 9.06 11.62 -0.80
N TRP A 168 10.13 10.99 -0.30
CA TRP A 168 11.40 10.91 -1.02
C TRP A 168 11.30 10.12 -2.31
N SER A 169 10.62 8.96 -2.29
CA SER A 169 10.47 8.08 -3.45
C SER A 169 9.63 8.75 -4.54
N ASP A 170 8.59 9.50 -4.18
CA ASP A 170 7.80 10.27 -5.14
C ASP A 170 8.57 11.51 -5.67
N ARG A 171 9.32 12.23 -4.82
CA ARG A 171 10.14 13.38 -5.26
C ARG A 171 11.28 12.97 -6.20
N HIS A 172 11.99 11.88 -5.90
CA HIS A 172 13.15 11.44 -6.68
C HIS A 172 12.80 10.44 -7.79
N ARG A 173 11.61 9.83 -7.75
CA ARG A 173 11.15 8.68 -8.57
C ARG A 173 12.08 7.44 -8.57
N ARG A 174 13.11 7.42 -7.72
CA ARG A 174 14.02 6.27 -7.53
C ARG A 174 13.36 5.21 -6.65
N ARG A 175 12.72 4.23 -7.28
CA ARG A 175 12.01 3.15 -6.56
C ARG A 175 12.94 2.00 -6.14
N LYS A 176 14.05 1.79 -6.85
CA LYS A 176 14.98 0.67 -6.64
C LYS A 176 15.63 0.65 -5.23
N PRO A 177 16.07 1.79 -4.64
CA PRO A 177 16.53 1.82 -3.25
C PRO A 177 15.47 1.42 -2.23
N CYS A 178 14.22 1.88 -2.41
CA CYS A 178 13.08 1.55 -1.54
C CYS A 178 12.73 0.05 -1.55
N ILE A 179 13.11 -0.68 -2.60
CA ILE A 179 12.89 -2.13 -2.75
C ILE A 179 14.10 -2.91 -2.20
N LEU A 180 15.33 -2.50 -2.52
CA LEU A 180 16.55 -3.23 -2.13
C LEU A 180 16.92 -3.05 -0.65
N ILE A 181 16.66 -1.89 -0.03
CA ILE A 181 17.04 -1.62 1.36
C ILE A 181 16.30 -2.55 2.34
N PRO A 182 14.96 -2.76 2.23
CA PRO A 182 14.25 -3.78 3.01
C PRO A 182 14.86 -5.18 2.92
N VAL A 183 15.23 -5.65 1.72
CA VAL A 183 15.86 -6.98 1.50
C VAL A 183 17.17 -7.11 2.28
N VAL A 184 18.01 -6.07 2.30
CA VAL A 184 19.26 -6.05 3.09
C VAL A 184 18.96 -6.07 4.60
N GLY A 185 17.92 -5.38 5.07
CA GLY A 185 17.51 -5.39 6.48
C GLY A 185 17.06 -6.77 6.98
N GLU A 186 16.24 -7.49 6.19
CA GLU A 186 15.85 -8.87 6.54
C GLU A 186 17.04 -9.82 6.49
N PHE A 187 17.93 -9.69 5.50
CA PHE A 187 19.14 -10.48 5.40
C PHE A 187 20.03 -10.32 6.64
N LEU A 188 20.27 -9.07 7.08
CA LEU A 188 21.01 -8.79 8.32
C LEU A 188 20.28 -9.31 9.56
N GLY A 189 18.94 -9.24 9.61
CA GLY A 189 18.13 -9.85 10.66
C GLY A 189 18.32 -11.37 10.75
N VAL A 190 18.28 -12.08 9.62
CA VAL A 190 18.45 -13.55 9.57
C VAL A 190 19.89 -13.98 9.83
N VAL A 191 20.90 -13.25 9.33
CA VAL A 191 22.31 -13.49 9.69
C VAL A 191 22.54 -13.26 11.18
N GLY A 192 21.93 -12.22 11.75
CA GLY A 192 21.96 -11.94 13.18
C GLY A 192 21.28 -13.03 14.01
N LEU A 193 20.12 -13.54 13.59
CA LEU A 193 19.47 -14.70 14.21
C LEU A 193 20.36 -15.95 14.15
N MET A 194 21.02 -16.20 13.02
CA MET A 194 21.96 -17.32 12.87
C MET A 194 23.15 -17.21 13.84
N LEU A 195 23.67 -15.98 14.07
CA LEU A 195 24.66 -15.72 15.12
C LEU A 195 24.09 -15.96 16.52
N CYS A 196 22.82 -15.65 16.77
CA CYS A 196 22.16 -15.99 18.04
C CYS A 196 21.96 -17.50 18.23
N VAL A 197 21.82 -18.31 17.18
CA VAL A 197 21.87 -19.79 17.30
C VAL A 197 23.29 -20.26 17.63
N TYR A 198 24.31 -19.64 17.02
CA TYR A 198 25.73 -19.98 17.28
C TYR A 198 26.17 -19.66 18.71
N PHE A 199 25.76 -18.51 19.24
CA PHE A 199 25.95 -18.18 20.64
C PHE A 199 24.80 -18.75 21.48
N GLU A 200 24.92 -20.02 21.87
CA GLU A 200 23.96 -20.73 22.72
C GLU A 200 23.60 -19.91 23.98
N ASN A 201 24.63 -19.38 24.66
CA ASN A 201 24.54 -18.51 25.84
C ASN A 201 23.91 -17.11 25.59
N ALA A 202 23.63 -16.71 24.35
CA ALA A 202 23.00 -15.41 24.09
C ALA A 202 21.52 -15.42 24.53
N PRO A 203 21.05 -14.45 25.34
CA PRO A 203 19.70 -14.44 25.87
C PRO A 203 18.65 -14.17 24.78
N MET A 204 17.39 -14.52 25.04
CA MET A 204 16.29 -14.35 24.08
C MET A 204 16.09 -12.88 23.65
N GLU A 205 16.38 -11.92 24.53
CA GLU A 205 16.32 -10.48 24.27
C GLU A 205 17.29 -10.06 23.16
N ALA A 206 18.46 -10.71 23.05
CA ALA A 206 19.44 -10.40 22.01
C ALA A 206 18.93 -10.84 20.63
N ALA A 207 18.37 -12.04 20.53
CA ALA A 207 17.74 -12.52 19.29
C ALA A 207 16.57 -11.61 18.87
N ALA A 208 15.70 -11.26 19.81
CA ALA A 208 14.56 -10.38 19.58
C ALA A 208 14.96 -8.96 19.13
N LEU A 209 15.99 -8.38 19.76
CA LEU A 209 16.49 -7.05 19.43
C LEU A 209 17.15 -7.02 18.05
N THR A 210 17.94 -8.05 17.73
CA THR A 210 18.60 -8.22 16.43
C THR A 210 17.58 -8.40 15.30
N GLU A 211 16.59 -9.26 15.50
CA GLU A 211 15.49 -9.48 14.55
C GLU A 211 14.59 -8.24 14.40
N ALA A 212 14.41 -7.44 15.45
CA ALA A 212 13.66 -6.20 15.36
C ALA A 212 14.45 -5.11 14.62
N ILE A 213 15.66 -4.77 15.05
CA ILE A 213 16.37 -3.55 14.61
C ILE A 213 16.69 -3.56 13.12
N PHE A 214 17.26 -4.62 12.55
CA PHE A 214 17.76 -4.58 11.16
C PHE A 214 16.63 -4.43 10.12
N PRO A 215 15.51 -5.18 10.18
CA PRO A 215 14.32 -4.93 9.34
C PRO A 215 13.62 -3.60 9.66
N SER A 216 13.67 -3.14 10.92
CA SER A 216 13.01 -1.88 11.32
C SER A 216 13.66 -0.65 10.71
N LEU A 217 15.01 -0.59 10.74
CA LEU A 217 15.78 0.52 10.19
C LEU A 217 15.79 0.52 8.65
N SER A 218 15.60 -0.63 8.01
CA SER A 218 15.39 -0.70 6.55
C SER A 218 13.98 -0.29 6.12
N GLY A 219 13.04 -0.20 7.07
CA GLY A 219 11.62 0.09 6.83
C GLY A 219 10.77 -1.15 6.49
N GLY A 220 11.37 -2.34 6.46
CA GLY A 220 10.72 -3.66 6.42
C GLY A 220 9.64 -3.86 5.36
N TRP A 221 8.70 -4.75 5.68
CA TRP A 221 7.62 -5.23 4.79
C TRP A 221 6.77 -4.08 4.22
N PHE A 222 6.45 -3.07 5.04
CA PHE A 222 5.64 -1.92 4.60
C PHE A 222 6.36 -1.06 3.55
N THR A 223 7.67 -0.82 3.72
CA THR A 223 8.47 -0.07 2.75
C THR A 223 8.68 -0.88 1.47
N MET A 224 8.90 -2.19 1.58
CA MET A 224 9.00 -3.10 0.43
C MET A 224 7.73 -3.08 -0.42
N LEU A 225 6.55 -3.25 0.19
CA LEU A 225 5.27 -3.16 -0.51
C LEU A 225 5.04 -1.79 -1.14
N MET A 226 5.35 -0.70 -0.42
CA MET A 226 5.23 0.66 -0.95
C MET A 226 6.12 0.86 -2.20
N GLY A 227 7.39 0.44 -2.14
CA GLY A 227 8.32 0.51 -3.26
C GLY A 227 7.83 -0.28 -4.48
N VAL A 228 7.35 -1.51 -4.27
CA VAL A 228 6.82 -2.39 -5.33
C VAL A 228 5.53 -1.83 -5.96
N PHE A 229 4.57 -1.36 -5.17
CA PHE A 229 3.33 -0.77 -5.71
C PHE A 229 3.60 0.53 -6.46
N SER A 230 4.48 1.40 -5.96
CA SER A 230 4.85 2.65 -6.65
C SER A 230 5.68 2.39 -7.91
N TYR A 231 6.59 1.40 -7.91
CA TYR A 231 7.29 0.97 -9.13
C TYR A 231 6.32 0.50 -10.21
N ILE A 232 5.37 -0.38 -9.87
CA ILE A 232 4.34 -0.80 -10.84
C ILE A 232 3.43 0.36 -11.24
N ALA A 233 3.14 1.34 -10.38
CA ALA A 233 2.41 2.54 -10.79
C ALA A 233 3.18 3.35 -11.85
N ASP A 234 4.50 3.49 -11.73
CA ASP A 234 5.34 4.24 -12.67
C ASP A 234 5.58 3.50 -14.01
N ILE A 235 5.75 2.16 -14.00
CA ILE A 235 5.98 1.38 -15.23
C ILE A 235 4.70 0.95 -15.97
N THR A 236 3.50 1.32 -15.50
CA THR A 236 2.23 0.91 -16.12
C THR A 236 1.38 2.05 -16.67
N THR A 237 0.72 1.78 -17.80
CA THR A 237 -0.42 2.56 -18.29
C THR A 237 -1.62 2.39 -17.35
N GLU A 238 -2.56 3.34 -17.36
CA GLU A 238 -3.76 3.24 -16.50
C GLU A 238 -4.59 1.97 -16.74
N GLU A 239 -4.58 1.46 -17.98
CA GLU A 239 -5.29 0.24 -18.39
C GLU A 239 -4.64 -1.03 -17.83
N GLU A 240 -3.31 -1.18 -17.92
CA GLU A 240 -2.61 -2.37 -17.40
C GLU A 240 -2.41 -2.36 -15.88
N ARG A 241 -2.38 -1.18 -15.24
CA ARG A 241 -2.07 -1.02 -13.82
C ARG A 241 -2.90 -1.91 -12.92
N THR A 242 -4.22 -1.98 -13.16
CA THR A 242 -5.15 -2.81 -12.38
C THR A 242 -4.84 -4.30 -12.50
N LEU A 243 -4.45 -4.77 -13.69
CA LEU A 243 -4.10 -6.17 -13.94
C LEU A 243 -2.80 -6.56 -13.22
N ARG A 244 -1.74 -5.75 -13.35
CA ARG A 244 -0.44 -6.01 -12.69
C ARG A 244 -0.52 -5.92 -11.16
N ILE A 245 -1.29 -4.98 -10.61
CA ILE A 245 -1.60 -4.95 -9.17
C ILE A 245 -2.39 -6.19 -8.73
N GLY A 246 -3.29 -6.70 -9.57
CA GLY A 246 -3.95 -7.99 -9.36
C GLY A 246 -2.96 -9.16 -9.29
N ILE A 247 -2.00 -9.22 -10.23
CA ILE A 247 -0.95 -10.25 -10.27
C ILE A 247 -0.05 -10.18 -9.02
N LEU A 248 0.40 -8.99 -8.60
CA LEU A 248 1.14 -8.79 -7.34
C LEU A 248 0.42 -9.42 -6.15
N ASN A 249 -0.88 -9.13 -6.00
CA ASN A 249 -1.68 -9.62 -4.88
C ASN A 249 -1.88 -11.14 -4.93
N VAL A 250 -1.91 -11.76 -6.12
CA VAL A 250 -1.90 -13.23 -6.25
C VAL A 250 -0.54 -13.82 -5.87
N CYS A 251 0.58 -13.24 -6.34
CA CYS A 251 1.93 -13.66 -5.95
C CYS A 251 2.13 -13.56 -4.42
N PHE A 252 1.66 -12.48 -3.81
CA PHE A 252 1.61 -12.29 -2.35
C PHE A 252 0.78 -13.38 -1.67
N SER A 253 -0.49 -13.54 -2.09
CA SER A 253 -1.45 -14.46 -1.45
C SER A 253 -1.14 -15.95 -1.65
N VAL A 254 -0.28 -16.30 -2.60
CA VAL A 254 0.22 -17.68 -2.80
C VAL A 254 1.60 -17.88 -2.14
N GLY A 255 2.42 -16.83 -2.07
CA GLY A 255 3.73 -16.88 -1.39
C GLY A 255 3.64 -17.13 0.11
N VAL A 256 2.66 -16.52 0.80
CA VAL A 256 2.47 -16.71 2.25
C VAL A 256 2.07 -18.16 2.61
N PRO A 257 1.04 -18.79 2.00
CA PRO A 257 0.74 -20.20 2.23
C PRO A 257 1.91 -21.14 1.95
N ILE A 258 2.69 -20.90 0.89
CA ILE A 258 3.87 -21.70 0.55
C ILE A 258 4.94 -21.59 1.66
N GLY A 259 5.25 -20.37 2.12
CA GLY A 259 6.17 -20.14 3.24
C GLY A 259 5.71 -20.85 4.52
N MET A 260 4.42 -20.74 4.87
CA MET A 260 3.86 -21.41 6.05
C MET A 260 3.93 -22.94 5.91
N ALA A 261 3.54 -23.51 4.78
CA ALA A 261 3.53 -24.96 4.53
C ALA A 261 4.91 -25.61 4.68
N PHE A 262 5.97 -24.94 4.20
CA PHE A 262 7.32 -25.45 4.33
C PHE A 262 7.97 -25.14 5.69
N SER A 263 7.56 -24.09 6.40
CA SER A 263 8.22 -23.63 7.65
C SER A 263 8.39 -24.73 8.71
N GLY A 264 7.30 -25.37 9.16
CA GLY A 264 7.34 -26.41 10.18
C GLY A 264 8.03 -27.69 9.73
N VAL A 265 7.93 -28.04 8.44
CA VAL A 265 8.56 -29.25 7.88
C VAL A 265 10.08 -29.08 7.79
N LEU A 266 10.56 -27.94 7.29
CA LEU A 266 12.00 -27.65 7.24
C LEU A 266 12.57 -27.52 8.66
N LEU A 267 11.91 -26.78 9.56
CA LEU A 267 12.37 -26.62 10.93
C LEU A 267 12.59 -27.96 11.65
N LYS A 268 11.70 -28.93 11.45
CA LYS A 268 11.81 -30.29 12.02
C LYS A 268 12.88 -31.18 11.36
N GLN A 269 13.26 -30.92 10.10
CA GLN A 269 14.17 -31.78 9.33
C GLN A 269 15.62 -31.24 9.22
N ILE A 270 15.78 -29.92 9.13
CA ILE A 270 17.09 -29.26 8.93
C ILE A 270 17.43 -28.24 10.04
N GLY A 271 16.56 -28.10 11.05
CA GLY A 271 16.78 -27.24 12.22
C GLY A 271 16.83 -25.74 11.90
N PHE A 272 17.11 -24.95 12.94
CA PHE A 272 17.19 -23.49 12.83
C PHE A 272 18.23 -23.02 11.80
N TYR A 273 19.44 -23.59 11.83
CA TYR A 273 20.50 -23.26 10.86
C TYR A 273 20.09 -23.50 9.42
N GLY A 274 19.42 -24.62 9.12
CA GLY A 274 18.94 -24.94 7.78
C GLY A 274 17.89 -23.96 7.29
N VAL A 275 16.90 -23.63 8.13
CA VAL A 275 15.86 -22.64 7.80
C VAL A 275 16.47 -21.27 7.55
N PHE A 276 17.31 -20.76 8.46
CA PHE A 276 17.92 -19.43 8.32
C PHE A 276 18.89 -19.35 7.14
N SER A 277 19.64 -20.42 6.84
CA SER A 277 20.52 -20.47 5.65
C SER A 277 19.73 -20.41 4.34
N ILE A 278 18.59 -21.12 4.26
CA ILE A 278 17.70 -21.05 3.10
C ILE A 278 17.10 -19.64 2.98
N SER A 279 16.62 -19.05 4.08
CA SER A 279 16.08 -17.68 4.06
C SER A 279 17.14 -16.65 3.63
N ALA A 280 18.37 -16.75 4.13
CA ALA A 280 19.48 -15.89 3.72
C ALA A 280 19.81 -16.04 2.22
N ALA A 281 19.84 -17.27 1.69
CA ALA A 281 20.08 -17.54 0.27
C ALA A 281 18.98 -16.93 -0.63
N PHE A 282 17.71 -16.99 -0.22
CA PHE A 282 16.61 -16.34 -0.94
C PHE A 282 16.74 -14.82 -0.93
N TYR A 283 17.12 -14.18 0.19
CA TYR A 283 17.35 -12.74 0.23
C TYR A 283 18.55 -12.30 -0.63
N VAL A 284 19.64 -13.09 -0.66
CA VAL A 284 20.77 -12.83 -1.58
C VAL A 284 20.31 -12.94 -3.03
N LEU A 285 19.51 -13.93 -3.39
CA LEU A 285 18.95 -14.08 -4.74
C LEU A 285 18.01 -12.90 -5.10
N ALA A 286 17.14 -12.47 -4.18
CA ALA A 286 16.29 -11.29 -4.34
C ALA A 286 17.10 -10.00 -4.53
N PHE A 287 18.18 -9.83 -3.77
CA PHE A 287 19.08 -8.68 -3.89
C PHE A 287 19.82 -8.69 -5.23
N VAL A 288 20.40 -9.83 -5.63
CA VAL A 288 21.11 -9.98 -6.92
C VAL A 288 20.16 -9.74 -8.09
N TYR A 289 18.96 -10.34 -8.08
CA TYR A 289 17.95 -10.10 -9.11
C TYR A 289 17.54 -8.61 -9.13
N GLY A 290 17.21 -8.03 -7.97
CA GLY A 290 16.83 -6.63 -7.85
C GLY A 290 17.95 -5.64 -8.20
N PHE A 291 19.22 -6.04 -8.08
CA PHE A 291 20.35 -5.21 -8.47
C PHE A 291 20.58 -5.22 -9.98
N PHE A 292 20.53 -6.38 -10.65
CA PHE A 292 20.85 -6.50 -12.07
C PHE A 292 19.64 -6.39 -13.02
N PHE A 293 18.48 -6.94 -12.66
CA PHE A 293 17.32 -7.04 -13.57
C PHE A 293 16.25 -5.95 -13.35
N LEU A 294 16.25 -5.26 -12.20
CA LEU A 294 15.35 -4.14 -11.96
C LEU A 294 15.96 -2.86 -12.53
N GLU A 295 15.48 -2.41 -13.68
CA GLU A 295 15.78 -1.08 -14.23
C GLU A 295 15.12 0.02 -13.37
N GLU A 296 15.66 1.24 -13.33
CA GLU A 296 14.96 2.37 -12.70
C GLU A 296 13.98 3.02 -13.68
N PRO A 297 12.74 3.37 -13.27
CA PRO A 297 11.80 4.05 -14.17
C PRO A 297 12.36 5.39 -14.65
N VAL A 298 12.32 5.64 -15.96
CA VAL A 298 12.82 6.91 -16.52
C VAL A 298 12.01 8.08 -15.96
N ALA A 299 12.68 8.97 -15.24
CA ALA A 299 12.05 10.15 -14.67
C ALA A 299 11.50 11.05 -15.78
N ARG A 300 10.21 11.40 -15.71
CA ARG A 300 9.64 12.42 -16.58
C ARG A 300 10.29 13.78 -16.27
N PRO A 301 10.70 14.58 -17.26
CA PRO A 301 11.35 15.87 -17.03
C PRO A 301 10.33 16.92 -16.57
N GLU A 302 10.06 16.93 -15.27
CA GLU A 302 9.16 17.87 -14.62
C GLU A 302 9.96 19.05 -14.05
N LYS A 303 9.54 20.28 -14.34
CA LYS A 303 10.28 21.51 -14.00
C LYS A 303 10.20 21.83 -12.50
N SER A 304 11.03 21.16 -11.72
CA SER A 304 11.42 21.63 -10.39
C SER A 304 12.93 21.55 -10.26
N GLU A 305 13.58 22.71 -10.13
CA GLU A 305 14.96 22.78 -9.68
C GLU A 305 14.97 22.36 -8.21
N ILE A 306 15.30 21.09 -7.95
CA ILE A 306 15.45 20.59 -6.57
C ILE A 306 16.68 21.32 -5.99
N PRO A 307 16.52 22.21 -5.00
CA PRO A 307 17.66 22.91 -4.42
C PRO A 307 18.59 21.89 -3.75
N GLN A 308 19.90 22.12 -3.81
CA GLN A 308 20.90 21.22 -3.22
C GLN A 308 20.88 21.22 -1.69
N LYS A 309 19.82 20.65 -1.10
CA LYS A 309 19.79 20.17 0.29
C LYS A 309 20.63 18.89 0.38
N SER A 310 21.15 18.58 1.56
CA SER A 310 21.75 17.26 1.80
C SER A 310 20.66 16.18 1.69
N LEU A 311 21.03 14.97 1.25
CA LEU A 311 20.07 13.87 1.01
C LEU A 311 19.19 13.57 2.24
N LEU A 312 19.73 13.75 3.45
CA LEU A 312 18.99 13.59 4.70
C LEU A 312 18.05 14.78 4.99
N ALA A 313 18.49 16.02 4.73
CA ALA A 313 17.64 17.20 4.90
C ALA A 313 16.50 17.28 3.88
N ASP A 314 16.64 16.62 2.72
CA ASP A 314 15.56 16.47 1.74
C ASP A 314 14.65 15.27 2.04
N PHE A 315 15.18 14.18 2.61
CA PHE A 315 14.40 13.04 3.10
C PHE A 315 13.43 13.42 4.23
N PHE A 316 13.88 14.25 5.19
CA PHE A 316 13.07 14.69 6.34
C PHE A 316 12.19 15.93 6.09
N ASP A 317 11.81 16.20 4.83
CA ASP A 317 11.02 17.38 4.43
C ASP A 317 9.55 17.28 4.89
N LYS A 318 9.17 18.12 5.86
CA LYS A 318 7.91 18.01 6.62
C LYS A 318 6.67 18.48 5.86
N GLU A 319 6.85 19.31 4.82
CA GLU A 319 5.75 20.03 4.18
C GLU A 319 4.76 19.09 3.47
N HIS A 320 5.28 18.07 2.76
CA HIS A 320 4.47 17.06 2.06
C HIS A 320 3.67 16.15 3.00
N VAL A 321 4.22 15.85 4.18
CA VAL A 321 3.49 15.09 5.22
C VAL A 321 2.30 15.90 5.72
N VAL A 322 2.52 17.16 6.08
CA VAL A 322 1.45 18.09 6.50
C VAL A 322 0.41 18.27 5.39
N GLN A 323 0.82 18.40 4.13
CA GLN A 323 -0.09 18.53 2.99
C GLN A 323 -0.94 17.26 2.78
N THR A 324 -0.37 16.07 2.98
CA THR A 324 -1.08 14.79 2.88
C THR A 324 -2.19 14.68 3.93
N PHE A 325 -1.90 15.01 5.19
CA PHE A 325 -2.92 15.10 6.25
C PHE A 325 -3.94 16.21 5.96
N ARG A 326 -3.52 17.37 5.45
CA ARG A 326 -4.42 18.49 5.11
C ARG A 326 -5.47 18.10 4.06
N VAL A 327 -5.07 17.37 3.02
CA VAL A 327 -5.98 16.87 1.96
C VAL A 327 -6.92 15.80 2.53
N ALA A 328 -6.39 14.79 3.24
CA ALA A 328 -7.20 13.70 3.78
C ALA A 328 -8.29 14.16 4.78
N PHE A 329 -8.03 15.23 5.53
CA PHE A 329 -8.97 15.81 6.50
C PHE A 329 -9.72 17.06 5.98
N GLN A 330 -9.62 17.39 4.69
CA GLN A 330 -10.25 18.57 4.10
C GLN A 330 -11.79 18.53 4.21
N LYS A 331 -12.41 19.69 4.43
CA LYS A 331 -13.88 19.86 4.42
C LYS A 331 -14.44 19.75 2.99
N GLY A 332 -14.50 18.54 2.46
CA GLY A 332 -15.22 18.25 1.22
C GLY A 332 -16.73 18.14 1.42
N GLU A 333 -17.49 18.31 0.33
CA GLU A 333 -18.94 18.17 0.28
C GLU A 333 -19.46 16.84 0.84
N ASN A 334 -20.78 16.79 1.10
CA ASN A 334 -21.52 15.54 1.31
C ASN A 334 -20.87 14.65 2.41
N GLN A 335 -20.46 15.31 3.50
CA GLN A 335 -19.81 14.75 4.69
C GLN A 335 -18.53 13.92 4.41
N ARG A 336 -17.76 14.24 3.35
CA ARG A 336 -16.55 13.50 2.95
C ARG A 336 -15.58 13.24 4.12
N ARG A 337 -15.23 14.26 4.91
CA ARG A 337 -14.33 14.14 6.08
C ARG A 337 -14.79 13.06 7.08
N LYS A 338 -16.10 12.97 7.38
CA LYS A 338 -16.63 11.94 8.29
C LYS A 338 -16.48 10.53 7.70
N ARG A 339 -16.73 10.37 6.40
CA ARG A 339 -16.56 9.09 5.70
C ARG A 339 -15.11 8.63 5.65
N VAL A 340 -14.15 9.53 5.41
CA VAL A 340 -12.71 9.19 5.42
C VAL A 340 -12.28 8.76 6.82
N ILE A 341 -12.63 9.51 7.87
CA ILE A 341 -12.29 9.16 9.27
C ILE A 341 -12.88 7.80 9.66
N LEU A 342 -14.15 7.56 9.37
CA LEU A 342 -14.81 6.27 9.65
C LEU A 342 -14.14 5.11 8.90
N LEU A 343 -13.74 5.31 7.64
CA LEU A 343 -13.06 4.29 6.85
C LEU A 343 -11.65 3.99 7.38
N MET A 344 -10.92 4.99 7.89
CA MET A 344 -9.63 4.78 8.59
C MET A 344 -9.82 3.97 9.88
N ILE A 345 -10.88 4.25 10.67
CA ILE A 345 -11.21 3.47 11.87
C ILE A 345 -11.53 2.02 11.51
N VAL A 346 -12.30 1.77 10.45
CA VAL A 346 -12.60 0.39 10.00
C VAL A 346 -11.35 -0.34 9.52
N VAL A 347 -10.43 0.32 8.81
CA VAL A 347 -9.11 -0.24 8.44
C VAL A 347 -8.33 -0.66 9.69
N MET A 348 -8.26 0.20 10.71
CA MET A 348 -7.61 -0.13 11.97
C MET A 348 -8.28 -1.31 12.70
N VAL A 349 -9.61 -1.30 12.80
CA VAL A 349 -10.40 -2.30 13.54
C VAL A 349 -10.46 -3.66 12.84
N ILE A 350 -10.15 -3.75 11.54
CA ILE A 350 -10.10 -5.02 10.79
C ILE A 350 -8.66 -5.57 10.68
N ILE A 351 -7.67 -4.70 10.44
CA ILE A 351 -6.28 -5.13 10.24
C ILE A 351 -5.53 -5.28 11.57
N GLY A 352 -5.97 -4.58 12.62
CA GLY A 352 -5.49 -4.75 13.99
C GLY A 352 -5.65 -6.18 14.54
N PRO A 353 -6.89 -6.72 14.63
CA PRO A 353 -7.13 -8.08 15.10
C PRO A 353 -6.34 -9.13 14.32
N LEU A 354 -6.21 -9.00 13.00
CA LEU A 354 -5.42 -9.91 12.17
C LEU A 354 -3.96 -10.01 12.66
N HIS A 355 -3.30 -8.88 12.95
CA HIS A 355 -1.93 -8.88 13.46
C HIS A 355 -1.83 -9.35 14.92
N GLY A 356 -2.81 -8.98 15.77
CA GLY A 356 -2.87 -9.42 17.16
C GLY A 356 -3.06 -10.94 17.29
N GLU A 357 -3.94 -11.52 16.47
CA GLU A 357 -4.16 -12.97 16.41
C GLU A 357 -2.96 -13.71 15.83
N MET A 358 -2.31 -13.21 14.77
CA MET A 358 -1.09 -13.83 14.22
C MET A 358 0.07 -13.89 15.24
N ALA A 359 0.19 -12.89 16.11
CA ALA A 359 1.22 -12.86 17.16
C ALA A 359 1.00 -13.93 18.26
N VAL A 360 -0.25 -14.36 18.51
CA VAL A 360 -0.61 -15.22 19.65
C VAL A 360 -1.01 -16.65 19.23
N SER A 361 -1.54 -16.83 18.01
CA SER A 361 -2.17 -18.10 17.58
C SER A 361 -1.24 -19.31 17.64
N TYR A 362 0.08 -19.13 17.45
CA TYR A 362 1.04 -20.21 17.64
C TYR A 362 1.18 -20.63 19.11
N LEU A 363 1.36 -19.67 20.02
CA LEU A 363 1.45 -19.95 21.47
C LEU A 363 0.15 -20.57 21.98
N PHE A 364 -1.01 -20.06 21.55
CA PHE A 364 -2.32 -20.61 21.90
C PHE A 364 -2.50 -22.06 21.43
N THR A 365 -2.21 -22.37 20.17
CA THR A 365 -2.37 -23.75 19.65
C THR A 365 -1.34 -24.70 20.26
N ARG A 366 -0.12 -24.23 20.52
CA ARG A 366 0.90 -24.92 21.30
C ARG A 366 0.40 -25.27 22.69
N PHE A 367 -0.08 -24.30 23.49
CA PHE A 367 -0.57 -24.55 24.85
C PHE A 367 -1.84 -25.40 24.90
N ARG A 368 -2.83 -25.10 24.05
CA ARG A 368 -4.18 -25.68 24.17
C ARG A 368 -4.33 -27.07 23.55
N PHE A 369 -3.48 -27.42 22.58
CA PHE A 369 -3.56 -28.70 21.85
C PHE A 369 -2.23 -29.47 21.80
N ASN A 370 -1.15 -28.95 22.41
CA ASN A 370 0.22 -29.45 22.28
C ASN A 370 0.73 -29.53 20.83
N TRP A 371 0.15 -28.74 19.91
CA TRP A 371 0.46 -28.80 18.47
C TRP A 371 1.92 -28.49 18.16
N SER A 372 2.55 -29.38 17.40
CA SER A 372 3.88 -29.19 16.82
C SER A 372 3.90 -28.08 15.76
N GLU A 373 5.10 -27.59 15.42
CA GLU A 373 5.26 -26.60 14.34
C GLU A 373 4.66 -27.05 13.01
N VAL A 374 4.70 -28.36 12.72
CA VAL A 374 4.16 -28.97 11.49
C VAL A 374 2.63 -28.88 11.47
N GLU A 375 1.95 -29.16 12.58
CA GLU A 375 0.48 -29.10 12.66
C GLU A 375 -0.03 -27.66 12.57
N PHE A 376 0.65 -26.72 13.24
CA PHE A 376 0.34 -25.30 13.11
C PHE A 376 0.62 -24.77 11.69
N SER A 377 1.70 -25.23 11.04
CA SER A 377 2.03 -24.93 9.64
C SER A 377 0.91 -25.39 8.69
N PHE A 378 0.41 -26.63 8.83
CA PHE A 378 -0.71 -27.13 8.03
C PHE A 378 -2.02 -26.39 8.30
N PHE A 379 -2.38 -26.13 9.56
CA PHE A 379 -3.56 -25.33 9.90
C PHE A 379 -3.49 -23.91 9.33
N SER A 380 -2.37 -23.22 9.48
CA SER A 380 -2.18 -21.86 8.97
C SER A 380 -2.28 -21.81 7.44
N THR A 381 -1.66 -22.80 6.78
CA THR A 381 -1.73 -22.98 5.32
C THR A 381 -3.19 -23.18 4.87
N TYR A 382 -3.92 -24.06 5.55
CA TYR A 382 -5.34 -24.31 5.30
C TYR A 382 -6.19 -23.05 5.43
N ALA A 383 -6.06 -22.29 6.54
CA ALA A 383 -6.83 -21.08 6.79
C ALA A 383 -6.57 -19.96 5.75
N MET A 384 -5.33 -19.85 5.26
CA MET A 384 -5.02 -18.92 4.16
C MET A 384 -5.62 -19.38 2.82
N PHE A 385 -5.61 -20.69 2.53
CA PHE A 385 -6.24 -21.22 1.31
C PHE A 385 -7.78 -21.12 1.35
N THR A 386 -8.44 -21.37 2.48
CA THR A 386 -9.90 -21.15 2.59
C THR A 386 -10.24 -19.67 2.40
N GLY A 387 -9.48 -18.76 3.05
CA GLY A 387 -9.64 -17.31 2.86
C GLY A 387 -9.48 -16.86 1.39
N LEU A 388 -8.49 -17.40 0.67
CA LEU A 388 -8.31 -17.12 -0.76
C LEU A 388 -9.50 -17.60 -1.61
N ILE A 389 -10.01 -18.81 -1.35
CA ILE A 389 -11.21 -19.35 -2.03
C ILE A 389 -12.43 -18.46 -1.75
N GLY A 390 -12.63 -18.03 -0.51
CA GLY A 390 -13.72 -17.15 -0.12
C GLY A 390 -13.64 -15.76 -0.74
N VAL A 391 -12.44 -15.19 -0.87
CA VAL A 391 -12.19 -13.96 -1.62
C VAL A 391 -12.57 -14.11 -3.10
N ILE A 392 -12.12 -15.17 -3.76
CA ILE A 392 -12.43 -15.44 -5.17
C ILE A 392 -13.95 -15.61 -5.36
N PHE A 393 -14.62 -16.37 -4.48
CA PHE A 393 -16.07 -16.55 -4.51
C PHE A 393 -16.83 -15.23 -4.29
N CYS A 394 -16.42 -14.43 -3.32
CA CYS A 394 -17.11 -13.16 -3.00
C CYS A 394 -16.98 -12.14 -4.14
N VAL A 395 -15.78 -11.94 -4.68
CA VAL A 395 -15.57 -11.02 -5.81
C VAL A 395 -16.27 -11.53 -7.07
N GLY A 396 -16.14 -12.83 -7.38
CA GLY A 396 -16.71 -13.43 -8.59
C GLY A 396 -18.24 -13.59 -8.58
N VAL A 397 -18.86 -13.80 -7.42
CA VAL A 397 -20.31 -14.02 -7.28
C VAL A 397 -21.02 -12.82 -6.66
N LEU A 398 -20.65 -12.41 -5.45
CA LEU A 398 -21.38 -11.37 -4.72
C LEU A 398 -21.18 -9.98 -5.34
N SER A 399 -19.95 -9.66 -5.78
CA SER A 399 -19.70 -8.41 -6.50
C SER A 399 -20.14 -8.50 -7.96
N HIS A 400 -19.56 -9.40 -8.78
CA HIS A 400 -19.82 -9.37 -10.23
C HIS A 400 -21.19 -9.93 -10.67
N LYS A 401 -21.73 -10.99 -10.05
CA LYS A 401 -23.05 -11.53 -10.45
C LYS A 401 -24.22 -10.83 -9.75
N LEU A 402 -24.07 -10.55 -8.45
CA LEU A 402 -25.16 -10.00 -7.63
C LEU A 402 -25.11 -8.47 -7.46
N ASN A 403 -24.04 -7.80 -7.91
CA ASN A 403 -23.86 -6.33 -7.84
C ASN A 403 -24.08 -5.76 -6.42
N ILE A 404 -23.68 -6.51 -5.40
CA ILE A 404 -23.84 -6.13 -3.99
C ILE A 404 -22.88 -4.98 -3.66
N ASP A 405 -23.39 -3.98 -2.94
CA ASP A 405 -22.58 -2.84 -2.47
C ASP A 405 -21.40 -3.28 -1.60
N ASP A 406 -20.25 -2.63 -1.78
CA ASP A 406 -19.00 -2.94 -1.06
C ASP A 406 -19.19 -2.91 0.47
N ALA A 407 -20.04 -2.02 0.96
CA ALA A 407 -20.35 -1.90 2.39
C ALA A 407 -21.09 -3.14 2.94
N LEU A 408 -21.92 -3.81 2.13
CA LEU A 408 -22.58 -5.07 2.52
C LEU A 408 -21.60 -6.25 2.49
N VAL A 409 -20.63 -6.25 1.55
CA VAL A 409 -19.51 -7.20 1.58
C VAL A 409 -18.68 -7.03 2.86
N GLY A 410 -18.40 -5.78 3.26
CA GLY A 410 -17.76 -5.47 4.54
C GLY A 410 -18.52 -5.99 5.76
N VAL A 411 -19.85 -5.87 5.78
CA VAL A 411 -20.71 -6.46 6.83
C VAL A 411 -20.60 -7.99 6.84
N LEU A 412 -20.75 -8.65 5.68
CA LEU A 412 -20.65 -10.12 5.58
C LEU A 412 -19.31 -10.64 6.10
N SER A 413 -18.22 -10.00 5.68
CA SER A 413 -16.85 -10.29 6.11
C SER A 413 -16.68 -10.15 7.63
N SER A 414 -17.20 -9.06 8.21
CA SER A 414 -17.08 -8.79 9.63
C SER A 414 -17.92 -9.78 10.46
N THR A 415 -19.14 -10.11 10.02
CA THR A 415 -19.99 -11.13 10.66
C THR A 415 -19.36 -12.53 10.60
N SER A 416 -18.73 -12.90 9.47
CA SER A 416 -17.95 -14.12 9.31
C SER A 416 -16.78 -14.19 10.31
N LYS A 417 -16.03 -13.09 10.48
CA LYS A 417 -14.96 -13.02 11.48
C LYS A 417 -15.49 -13.12 12.92
N ILE A 418 -16.55 -12.39 13.27
CA ILE A 418 -17.18 -12.46 14.61
C ILE A 418 -17.62 -13.88 14.94
N LEU A 419 -18.31 -14.56 14.02
CA LEU A 419 -18.77 -15.94 14.24
C LEU A 419 -17.59 -16.92 14.38
N SER A 420 -16.54 -16.75 13.57
CA SER A 420 -15.32 -17.55 13.66
C SER A 420 -14.56 -17.32 14.98
N SER A 421 -14.48 -16.07 15.46
CA SER A 421 -13.92 -15.72 16.76
C SER A 421 -14.58 -16.47 17.93
N PHE A 422 -15.91 -16.69 17.89
CA PHE A 422 -16.58 -17.54 18.88
C PHE A 422 -16.21 -19.02 18.75
N VAL A 423 -16.08 -19.56 17.53
CA VAL A 423 -15.67 -20.95 17.30
C VAL A 423 -14.25 -21.21 17.80
N TYR A 424 -13.29 -20.31 17.53
CA TYR A 424 -11.92 -20.43 18.03
C TYR A 424 -11.85 -20.27 19.56
N ALA A 425 -12.58 -19.31 20.15
CA ALA A 425 -12.54 -19.03 21.58
C ALA A 425 -12.97 -20.24 22.44
N PHE A 426 -13.92 -21.04 21.94
CA PHE A 426 -14.42 -22.26 22.60
C PHE A 426 -13.85 -23.55 21.99
N ALA A 427 -12.77 -23.48 21.20
CA ALA A 427 -12.16 -24.64 20.56
C ALA A 427 -11.54 -25.62 21.57
N THR A 428 -12.30 -26.66 21.94
CA THR A 428 -11.81 -27.74 22.84
C THR A 428 -11.03 -28.87 22.16
N LEU A 429 -11.21 -29.06 20.84
CA LEU A 429 -10.62 -30.13 20.03
C LEU A 429 -9.91 -29.56 18.78
N PRO A 430 -8.85 -30.20 18.26
CA PRO A 430 -8.11 -29.73 17.09
C PRO A 430 -8.96 -29.40 15.86
N TRP A 431 -10.01 -30.19 15.59
CA TRP A 431 -10.88 -29.98 14.42
C TRP A 431 -11.76 -28.73 14.52
N HIS A 432 -12.01 -28.19 15.72
CA HIS A 432 -12.72 -26.91 15.89
C HIS A 432 -11.93 -25.74 15.28
N MET A 433 -10.59 -25.81 15.26
CA MET A 433 -9.76 -24.81 14.58
C MET A 433 -10.01 -24.81 13.07
N TYR A 434 -10.02 -26.00 12.45
CA TYR A 434 -10.34 -26.16 11.03
C TYR A 434 -11.76 -25.71 10.69
N LEU A 435 -12.74 -25.96 11.58
CA LEU A 435 -14.10 -25.41 11.44
C LEU A 435 -14.08 -23.87 11.52
N GLY A 436 -13.34 -23.28 12.46
CA GLY A 436 -13.15 -21.83 12.56
C GLY A 436 -12.63 -21.21 11.26
N GLY A 437 -11.65 -21.85 10.62
CA GLY A 437 -11.09 -21.45 9.31
C GLY A 437 -12.04 -21.60 8.11
N LEU A 438 -13.13 -22.39 8.24
CA LEU A 438 -14.24 -22.41 7.27
C LEU A 438 -15.27 -21.32 7.55
N VAL A 439 -15.56 -21.05 8.82
CA VAL A 439 -16.46 -19.95 9.22
C VAL A 439 -15.83 -18.58 8.90
N GLU A 440 -14.50 -18.47 8.93
CA GLU A 440 -13.72 -17.27 8.60
C GLU A 440 -13.56 -17.02 7.09
N ILE A 441 -14.11 -17.88 6.21
CA ILE A 441 -13.86 -17.88 4.77
C ILE A 441 -14.00 -16.50 4.09
N PHE A 442 -14.86 -15.62 4.59
CA PHE A 442 -15.07 -14.29 4.00
C PHE A 442 -14.14 -13.19 4.53
N ASN A 443 -13.33 -13.39 5.59
CA ASN A 443 -12.61 -12.31 6.28
C ASN A 443 -11.68 -11.48 5.36
N GLY A 444 -11.01 -12.11 4.38
CA GLY A 444 -10.19 -11.40 3.39
C GLY A 444 -10.96 -10.41 2.51
N THR A 445 -12.29 -10.51 2.43
CA THR A 445 -13.13 -9.66 1.56
C THR A 445 -13.33 -8.25 2.13
N ALA A 446 -13.26 -8.06 3.45
CA ALA A 446 -13.28 -6.75 4.08
C ALA A 446 -12.17 -5.83 3.57
N PHE A 447 -10.95 -6.37 3.39
CA PHE A 447 -9.82 -5.58 2.89
C PHE A 447 -10.10 -4.99 1.50
N ILE A 448 -10.64 -5.81 0.60
CA ILE A 448 -11.04 -5.42 -0.76
C ILE A 448 -12.20 -4.41 -0.70
N ALA A 449 -13.21 -4.66 0.14
CA ALA A 449 -14.34 -3.74 0.34
C ALA A 449 -13.88 -2.35 0.82
N MET A 450 -12.98 -2.28 1.81
CA MET A 450 -12.44 -1.01 2.31
C MET A 450 -11.70 -0.23 1.22
N ARG A 451 -10.79 -0.88 0.48
CA ARG A 451 -10.03 -0.25 -0.61
C ARG A 451 -10.95 0.20 -1.76
N SER A 452 -12.00 -0.58 -2.09
CA SER A 452 -13.02 -0.24 -3.09
C SER A 452 -13.89 0.96 -2.66
N ILE A 453 -14.28 1.05 -1.39
CA ILE A 453 -15.01 2.21 -0.87
C ILE A 453 -14.12 3.47 -0.88
N ALA A 454 -12.83 3.31 -0.59
CA ALA A 454 -11.87 4.42 -0.64
C ALA A 454 -11.71 4.99 -2.07
N THR A 455 -11.50 4.13 -3.08
CA THR A 455 -11.36 4.59 -4.48
C THR A 455 -12.62 5.27 -5.01
N LYS A 456 -13.80 4.90 -4.48
CA LYS A 456 -15.09 5.53 -4.80
C LYS A 456 -15.40 6.81 -3.98
N LEU A 457 -14.55 7.19 -3.02
CA LEU A 457 -14.73 8.34 -2.10
C LEU A 457 -13.79 9.52 -2.41
N VAL A 458 -12.83 9.34 -3.33
CA VAL A 458 -11.67 10.20 -3.57
C VAL A 458 -11.46 10.35 -5.07
N SER A 459 -11.03 11.52 -5.56
CA SER A 459 -10.69 11.71 -6.99
C SER A 459 -9.39 10.97 -7.33
N LYS A 460 -9.14 10.70 -8.62
CA LYS A 460 -7.90 10.04 -9.09
C LYS A 460 -6.64 10.75 -8.54
N ASP A 461 -6.65 12.07 -8.53
CA ASP A 461 -5.52 12.95 -8.18
C ASP A 461 -5.20 12.98 -6.67
N GLU A 462 -6.19 12.63 -5.84
CA GLU A 462 -6.05 12.55 -4.39
C GLU A 462 -5.90 11.10 -3.89
N LEU A 463 -6.15 10.11 -4.76
CA LEU A 463 -6.17 8.70 -4.40
C LEU A 463 -4.84 8.22 -3.81
N GLY A 464 -3.71 8.62 -4.40
CA GLY A 464 -2.37 8.29 -3.88
C GLY A 464 -2.16 8.78 -2.44
N LYS A 465 -2.53 10.04 -2.15
CA LYS A 465 -2.39 10.66 -0.82
C LYS A 465 -3.22 9.92 0.25
N VAL A 466 -4.44 9.48 -0.11
CA VAL A 466 -5.29 8.69 0.80
C VAL A 466 -4.79 7.25 0.93
N ASN A 467 -4.22 6.66 -0.14
CA ASN A 467 -3.60 5.34 -0.09
C ASN A 467 -2.37 5.30 0.83
N SER A 468 -1.53 6.35 0.82
CA SER A 468 -0.42 6.50 1.76
C SER A 468 -0.91 6.64 3.21
N LEU A 469 -2.01 7.35 3.45
CA LEU A 469 -2.60 7.44 4.80
C LEU A 469 -3.14 6.09 5.31
N PHE A 470 -3.68 5.23 4.42
CA PHE A 470 -4.00 3.85 4.80
C PHE A 470 -2.74 3.05 5.13
N GLY A 471 -1.66 3.17 4.35
CA GLY A 471 -0.39 2.49 4.66
C GLY A 471 0.19 2.88 6.02
N VAL A 472 0.05 4.14 6.43
CA VAL A 472 0.42 4.62 7.78
C VAL A 472 -0.52 4.06 8.84
N ALA A 473 -1.84 4.06 8.60
CA ALA A 473 -2.81 3.47 9.51
C ALA A 473 -2.57 1.96 9.70
N GLU A 474 -2.16 1.24 8.66
CA GLU A 474 -1.80 -0.17 8.67
C GLU A 474 -0.49 -0.44 9.40
N ALA A 475 0.56 0.36 9.17
CA ALA A 475 1.84 0.25 9.88
C ALA A 475 1.74 0.51 11.39
N LEU A 476 0.74 1.29 11.84
CA LEU A 476 0.44 1.49 13.26
C LEU A 476 -0.24 0.28 13.93
N MET A 477 -0.82 -0.66 13.16
CA MET A 477 -1.64 -1.73 13.74
C MET A 477 -0.87 -2.78 14.54
N PRO A 478 0.25 -3.34 14.09
CA PRO A 478 0.98 -4.32 14.89
C PRO A 478 1.52 -3.68 16.18
N MET A 479 1.93 -2.40 16.13
CA MET A 479 2.41 -1.61 17.29
C MET A 479 1.39 -1.52 18.43
N VAL A 480 0.08 -1.50 18.12
CA VAL A 480 -0.99 -1.41 19.14
C VAL A 480 -1.59 -2.77 19.45
N PHE A 481 -1.88 -3.57 18.42
CA PHE A 481 -2.65 -4.80 18.58
C PHE A 481 -1.80 -6.00 19.01
N ALA A 482 -0.56 -6.15 18.54
CA ALA A 482 0.27 -7.28 18.98
C ALA A 482 0.58 -7.21 20.49
N PRO A 483 0.95 -6.06 21.09
CA PRO A 483 1.08 -5.96 22.54
C PRO A 483 -0.23 -6.20 23.28
N MET A 484 -1.34 -5.60 22.82
CA MET A 484 -2.66 -5.77 23.45
C MET A 484 -3.13 -7.23 23.48
N TYR A 485 -2.99 -7.96 22.38
CA TYR A 485 -3.37 -9.38 22.31
C TYR A 485 -2.44 -10.26 23.12
N THR A 486 -1.13 -10.00 23.06
CA THR A 486 -0.12 -10.84 23.70
C THR A 486 -0.09 -10.64 25.21
N THR A 487 -0.33 -9.42 25.70
CA THR A 487 -0.52 -9.15 27.14
C THR A 487 -1.84 -9.70 27.66
N LEU A 488 -2.94 -9.60 26.89
CA LEU A 488 -4.20 -10.24 27.25
C LEU A 488 -4.03 -11.76 27.36
N TYR A 489 -3.41 -12.41 26.37
CA TYR A 489 -3.11 -13.85 26.41
C TYR A 489 -2.28 -14.23 27.64
N ALA A 490 -1.18 -13.52 27.92
CA ALA A 490 -0.35 -13.76 29.10
C ALA A 490 -1.09 -13.57 30.43
N ALA A 491 -2.18 -12.80 30.46
CA ALA A 491 -3.04 -12.64 31.65
C ALA A 491 -4.18 -13.67 31.72
N THR A 492 -4.76 -14.10 30.59
CA THR A 492 -5.93 -15.01 30.56
C THR A 492 -5.57 -16.48 30.37
N LEU A 493 -4.33 -16.82 30.08
CA LEU A 493 -3.86 -18.20 29.81
C LEU A 493 -4.36 -19.23 30.83
N ARG A 494 -4.41 -18.90 32.13
CA ARG A 494 -4.92 -19.80 33.18
C ARG A 494 -6.44 -19.97 33.24
N VAL A 495 -7.22 -19.04 32.69
CA VAL A 495 -8.68 -18.97 32.86
C VAL A 495 -9.42 -19.25 31.54
N LEU A 496 -9.00 -18.59 30.46
CA LEU A 496 -9.52 -18.77 29.12
C LEU A 496 -8.42 -18.42 28.10
N PRO A 497 -7.63 -19.40 27.64
CA PRO A 497 -6.61 -19.19 26.61
C PRO A 497 -7.17 -18.53 25.33
N GLY A 498 -8.42 -18.82 24.96
CA GLY A 498 -9.09 -18.27 23.77
C GLY A 498 -9.64 -16.85 23.90
N ALA A 499 -9.44 -16.16 25.03
CA ALA A 499 -10.04 -14.84 25.26
C ALA A 499 -9.62 -13.76 24.26
N PHE A 500 -8.43 -13.87 23.66
CA PHE A 500 -7.97 -12.91 22.63
C PHE A 500 -8.78 -13.01 21.33
N PHE A 501 -9.34 -14.18 20.97
CA PHE A 501 -10.27 -14.28 19.84
C PHE A 501 -11.58 -13.56 20.14
N LEU A 502 -12.07 -13.59 21.39
CA LEU A 502 -13.25 -12.80 21.79
C LEU A 502 -12.99 -11.29 21.74
N LEU A 503 -11.75 -10.83 22.01
CA LEU A 503 -11.35 -9.44 21.77
C LEU A 503 -11.44 -9.11 20.26
N GLY A 504 -11.04 -10.02 19.38
CA GLY A 504 -11.20 -9.88 17.92
C GLY A 504 -12.66 -9.74 17.48
N GLY A 505 -13.55 -10.62 17.97
CA GLY A 505 -14.99 -10.53 17.71
C GLY A 505 -15.62 -9.25 18.27
N GLY A 506 -15.24 -8.86 19.50
CA GLY A 506 -15.72 -7.64 20.13
C GLY A 506 -15.32 -6.38 19.36
N LEU A 507 -14.06 -6.29 18.91
CA LEU A 507 -13.57 -5.15 18.13
C LEU A 507 -14.20 -5.12 16.73
N THR A 508 -14.23 -6.24 16.00
CA THR A 508 -14.82 -6.31 14.65
C THR A 508 -16.32 -6.01 14.63
N THR A 509 -17.03 -6.18 15.76
CA THR A 509 -18.43 -5.73 15.91
C THR A 509 -18.60 -4.22 15.69
N PHE A 510 -17.62 -3.37 16.05
CA PHE A 510 -17.69 -1.94 15.73
C PHE A 510 -17.61 -1.67 14.21
N SER A 511 -16.87 -2.49 13.46
CA SER A 511 -16.80 -2.38 11.98
C SER A 511 -18.14 -2.73 11.32
N VAL A 512 -18.90 -3.70 11.84
CA VAL A 512 -20.27 -3.98 11.38
C VAL A 512 -21.15 -2.74 11.50
N VAL A 513 -21.12 -2.05 12.64
CA VAL A 513 -21.91 -0.83 12.88
C VAL A 513 -21.52 0.28 11.91
N ILE A 514 -20.21 0.48 11.66
CA ILE A 514 -19.73 1.52 10.74
C ILE A 514 -20.10 1.19 9.30
N PHE A 515 -19.90 -0.05 8.82
CA PHE A 515 -20.31 -0.46 7.47
C PHE A 515 -21.83 -0.33 7.27
N LEU A 516 -22.66 -0.72 8.24
CA LEU A 516 -24.11 -0.54 8.19
C LEU A 516 -24.50 0.95 8.12
N TRP A 517 -23.81 1.82 8.86
CA TRP A 517 -24.00 3.27 8.77
C TRP A 517 -23.62 3.81 7.38
N MET A 518 -22.46 3.39 6.84
CA MET A 518 -22.00 3.79 5.51
C MET A 518 -22.95 3.34 4.41
N TYR A 519 -23.45 2.09 4.48
CA TYR A 519 -24.46 1.56 3.56
C TYR A 519 -25.77 2.36 3.62
N ARG A 520 -26.33 2.60 4.83
CA ARG A 520 -27.54 3.43 4.99
C ARG A 520 -27.34 4.85 4.46
N PHE A 521 -26.14 5.42 4.61
CA PHE A 521 -25.80 6.73 4.08
C PHE A 521 -25.68 6.74 2.54
N GLN A 522 -25.03 5.74 1.94
CA GLN A 522 -24.97 5.56 0.48
C GLN A 522 -26.36 5.36 -0.13
N LEU A 523 -27.23 4.56 0.50
CA LEU A 523 -28.61 4.37 0.08
C LEU A 523 -29.43 5.67 0.15
N LYS A 524 -29.25 6.47 1.22
CA LYS A 524 -29.87 7.80 1.34
C LYS A 524 -29.35 8.79 0.28
N GLN A 525 -28.08 8.68 -0.14
CA GLN A 525 -27.56 9.46 -1.28
C GLN A 525 -28.16 9.02 -2.61
N ARG A 526 -28.24 7.70 -2.89
CA ARG A 526 -28.89 7.20 -4.13
C ARG A 526 -30.34 7.65 -4.23
N ARG A 527 -31.14 7.49 -3.15
CA ARG A 527 -32.53 7.97 -3.10
C ARG A 527 -32.63 9.49 -3.35
N ARG A 528 -31.73 10.30 -2.78
CA ARG A 528 -31.65 11.75 -3.04
C ARG A 528 -31.18 12.14 -4.44
N LYS A 529 -30.52 11.24 -5.19
CA LYS A 529 -30.19 11.45 -6.60
C LYS A 529 -31.34 11.07 -7.53
N LEU A 530 -32.13 10.04 -7.19
CA LEU A 530 -33.34 9.68 -7.94
C LEU A 530 -34.45 10.72 -7.71
N ALA A 531 -34.75 11.07 -6.47
CA ALA A 531 -35.80 12.06 -6.14
C ALA A 531 -35.41 13.52 -6.44
N ARG A 532 -34.39 13.77 -7.27
CA ARG A 532 -33.97 15.10 -7.70
C ARG A 532 -34.62 15.52 -9.02
N PRO A 533 -34.48 14.77 -10.14
CA PRO A 533 -35.28 15.01 -11.34
C PRO A 533 -36.77 15.02 -11.02
N ASP A 534 -37.28 14.07 -10.21
CA ASP A 534 -38.70 14.07 -9.79
C ASP A 534 -39.12 15.41 -9.14
N ALA A 535 -38.26 16.01 -8.31
CA ALA A 535 -38.55 17.27 -7.62
C ALA A 535 -38.36 18.49 -8.54
N GLU A 536 -37.38 18.46 -9.43
CA GLU A 536 -37.09 19.50 -10.42
C GLU A 536 -38.19 19.53 -11.50
N GLU A 537 -38.70 18.38 -11.94
CA GLU A 537 -39.83 18.24 -12.86
C GLU A 537 -41.16 18.68 -12.22
N ASN A 538 -41.45 18.23 -10.98
CA ASN A 538 -42.64 18.70 -10.27
C ASN A 538 -42.60 20.22 -10.00
N ALA A 539 -41.42 20.80 -9.73
CA ALA A 539 -41.27 22.25 -9.61
C ALA A 539 -41.49 22.98 -10.95
N CYS A 540 -40.94 22.47 -12.06
CA CYS A 540 -41.19 23.03 -13.39
C CYS A 540 -42.66 22.92 -13.82
N ASN A 541 -43.37 21.84 -13.43
CA ASN A 541 -44.79 21.66 -13.75
C ASN A 541 -45.70 22.53 -12.84
N ALA A 542 -45.30 22.83 -11.60
CA ALA A 542 -46.04 23.71 -10.70
C ALA A 542 -46.02 25.19 -11.11
N VAL A 543 -45.14 25.59 -12.04
CA VAL A 543 -44.99 26.97 -12.55
C VAL A 543 -45.57 27.12 -13.97
N LYS A 544 -46.25 26.09 -14.48
CA LYS A 544 -46.90 26.10 -15.79
C LYS A 544 -48.41 26.30 -15.65
N ASP A 545 -48.92 27.31 -16.33
CA ASP A 545 -50.35 27.56 -16.48
C ASP A 545 -51.04 26.39 -17.23
N PRO A 546 -52.38 26.27 -17.18
CA PRO A 546 -53.13 25.22 -17.90
C PRO A 546 -52.90 25.16 -19.42
N ASN A 547 -52.34 26.22 -20.02
CA ASN A 547 -51.98 26.29 -21.43
C ASN A 547 -50.51 25.91 -21.72
N GLY A 548 -49.71 25.58 -20.69
CA GLY A 548 -48.31 25.16 -20.79
C GLY A 548 -47.26 26.26 -20.61
N ASN A 549 -47.66 27.53 -20.58
CA ASN A 549 -46.76 28.68 -20.45
C ASN A 549 -46.19 28.81 -19.02
N ILE A 550 -44.93 29.23 -18.92
CA ILE A 550 -44.23 29.43 -17.64
C ILE A 550 -44.59 30.80 -17.06
N ASN A 551 -45.18 30.82 -15.86
CA ASN A 551 -45.62 32.06 -15.23
C ASN A 551 -44.43 32.77 -14.56
N ALA A 552 -43.80 33.71 -15.28
CA ALA A 552 -42.49 34.27 -14.94
C ALA A 552 -42.41 34.95 -13.55
N ILE A 553 -43.52 35.52 -13.07
CA ILE A 553 -43.61 36.14 -11.74
C ILE A 553 -43.54 35.07 -10.64
N GLU A 554 -44.20 33.94 -10.84
CA GLU A 554 -44.23 32.82 -9.89
C GLU A 554 -42.90 32.05 -9.89
N ALA A 555 -42.28 31.90 -11.07
CA ALA A 555 -40.91 31.43 -11.22
C ALA A 555 -39.91 32.29 -10.41
N LEU A 556 -40.03 33.62 -10.49
CA LEU A 556 -39.18 34.55 -9.75
C LEU A 556 -39.47 34.55 -8.24
N ALA A 557 -40.73 34.37 -7.82
CA ALA A 557 -41.10 34.24 -6.41
C ALA A 557 -40.45 33.00 -5.79
N LEU A 558 -40.62 31.83 -6.42
CA LEU A 558 -39.99 30.57 -5.97
C LEU A 558 -38.46 30.64 -5.99
N ALA A 559 -37.86 31.29 -7.00
CA ALA A 559 -36.40 31.51 -7.03
C ALA A 559 -35.91 32.44 -5.91
N SER A 560 -36.74 33.39 -5.45
CA SER A 560 -36.42 34.30 -4.33
C SER A 560 -36.41 33.58 -2.98
N GLU A 561 -37.35 32.66 -2.76
CA GLU A 561 -37.41 31.82 -1.55
C GLU A 561 -36.34 30.72 -1.54
N ALA A 562 -36.04 30.12 -2.70
CA ALA A 562 -35.12 28.98 -2.85
C ALA A 562 -33.60 29.31 -2.74
N LYS A 563 -33.23 30.30 -1.91
CA LYS A 563 -31.84 30.77 -1.67
C LYS A 563 -30.94 29.70 -1.02
N GLY A 564 -30.52 28.70 -1.80
CA GLY A 564 -29.51 27.73 -1.36
C GLY A 564 -29.16 26.58 -2.32
N GLN A 565 -29.98 26.22 -3.30
CA GLN A 565 -29.69 25.08 -4.21
C GLN A 565 -30.26 25.23 -5.62
N LEU A 566 -29.72 26.10 -6.50
CA LEU A 566 -30.22 26.15 -7.88
C LEU A 566 -29.25 26.74 -8.93
N ASN A 567 -28.21 25.99 -9.33
CA ASN A 567 -27.38 26.34 -10.49
C ASN A 567 -27.94 25.78 -11.83
N GLY A 568 -28.95 24.91 -11.80
CA GLY A 568 -29.52 24.26 -12.98
C GLY A 568 -30.66 25.06 -13.64
N ILE A 569 -31.74 25.31 -12.89
CA ILE A 569 -32.98 25.88 -13.45
C ILE A 569 -32.78 27.27 -14.07
N ILE A 570 -31.91 28.11 -13.51
CA ILE A 570 -31.56 29.42 -14.09
C ILE A 570 -31.01 29.26 -15.53
N SER A 571 -30.23 28.21 -15.80
CA SER A 571 -29.67 27.95 -17.13
C SER A 571 -30.75 27.58 -18.16
N ASN A 572 -31.76 26.81 -17.76
CA ASN A 572 -32.83 26.38 -18.68
C ASN A 572 -33.86 27.51 -18.90
N VAL A 573 -34.28 28.21 -17.85
CA VAL A 573 -35.26 29.32 -17.96
C VAL A 573 -34.72 30.46 -18.82
N ILE A 574 -33.42 30.78 -18.73
CA ILE A 574 -32.78 31.75 -19.63
C ILE A 574 -32.67 31.22 -21.06
N HIS A 575 -32.39 29.93 -21.25
CA HIS A 575 -32.26 29.35 -22.59
C HIS A 575 -33.61 29.21 -23.32
N GLU A 576 -34.72 29.00 -22.59
CA GLU A 576 -36.06 28.88 -23.17
C GLU A 576 -36.62 30.28 -23.54
N SER A 577 -36.46 31.27 -22.66
CA SER A 577 -36.89 32.67 -22.90
C SER A 577 -36.07 33.42 -23.98
N LEU A 578 -34.88 32.92 -24.35
CA LEU A 578 -34.11 33.46 -25.48
C LEU A 578 -34.54 32.92 -26.86
N VAL A 579 -35.39 31.89 -26.94
CA VAL A 579 -35.77 31.23 -28.21
C VAL A 579 -37.01 31.86 -28.86
N GLU A 580 -37.92 32.49 -28.10
CA GLU A 580 -39.16 33.06 -28.64
C GLU A 580 -38.97 34.35 -29.47
N HIS A 581 -37.77 34.92 -29.53
CA HIS A 581 -37.52 36.25 -30.14
C HIS A 581 -36.41 36.28 -31.21
N THR A 582 -36.43 35.31 -32.14
CA THR A 582 -35.71 35.44 -33.43
C THR A 582 -36.57 35.01 -34.62
N PRO A 583 -36.85 35.88 -35.62
CA PRO A 583 -37.48 35.49 -36.87
C PRO A 583 -36.49 34.75 -37.80
N PRO A 584 -36.95 33.86 -38.69
CA PRO A 584 -36.06 33.08 -39.55
C PRO A 584 -35.48 33.92 -40.70
N VAL A 585 -34.17 33.85 -40.89
CA VAL A 585 -33.46 34.40 -42.05
C VAL A 585 -32.96 33.25 -42.94
N ALA A 586 -33.20 33.35 -44.25
CA ALA A 586 -32.85 32.32 -45.22
C ALA A 586 -31.38 32.41 -45.70
N ASN A 587 -30.90 31.35 -46.36
CA ASN A 587 -29.55 31.24 -46.89
C ASN A 587 -29.18 32.37 -47.87
N GLY A 588 -28.00 32.96 -47.70
CA GLY A 588 -27.41 33.90 -48.66
C GLY A 588 -25.90 34.06 -48.41
N ILE A 589 -25.09 33.97 -49.47
CA ILE A 589 -23.62 34.07 -49.43
C ILE A 589 -23.21 35.38 -50.11
N ASP A 590 -22.43 36.24 -49.43
CA ASP A 590 -21.22 36.83 -50.03
C ASP A 590 -20.25 37.40 -48.97
N ASN A 591 -19.00 37.65 -49.37
CA ASN A 591 -17.91 38.25 -48.59
C ASN A 591 -17.65 39.70 -49.01
N ARG A 592 -17.44 40.62 -48.03
CA ARG A 592 -16.57 41.82 -48.10
C ARG A 592 -16.71 42.67 -46.82
N GLY A 593 -15.68 43.46 -46.47
CA GLY A 593 -15.79 44.56 -45.49
C GLY A 593 -14.65 44.63 -44.48
N TYR A 594 -13.63 45.44 -44.78
CA TYR A 594 -12.47 45.75 -43.92
C TYR A 594 -12.76 46.98 -43.02
N VAL A 595 -11.86 47.29 -42.07
CA VAL A 595 -11.82 48.51 -41.21
C VAL A 595 -12.90 48.51 -40.10
N GLN A 596 -12.63 48.45 -38.78
CA GLN A 596 -11.66 49.10 -37.87
C GLN A 596 -12.06 50.54 -37.46
N ASP A 597 -12.49 50.74 -36.21
CA ASP A 597 -12.05 51.92 -35.43
C ASP A 597 -12.34 51.80 -33.91
N ASN A 598 -11.68 52.66 -33.13
CA ASN A 598 -11.77 52.73 -31.66
C ASN A 598 -11.46 54.17 -31.19
N PRO A 599 -12.28 54.80 -30.33
CA PRO A 599 -11.68 55.75 -29.37
C PRO A 599 -12.30 55.81 -27.96
N GLU A 600 -11.39 55.76 -26.98
CA GLU A 600 -11.24 56.70 -25.84
C GLU A 600 -12.41 57.06 -24.88
N LYS A 601 -12.14 56.77 -23.59
CA LYS A 601 -12.22 57.67 -22.40
C LYS A 601 -13.48 58.53 -22.11
N THR A 602 -13.96 58.42 -20.87
CA THR A 602 -14.09 59.62 -19.99
C THR A 602 -13.93 59.24 -18.51
N THR A 603 -13.62 60.21 -17.64
CA THR A 603 -13.28 60.03 -16.21
C THR A 603 -14.01 61.00 -15.28
N SER A 604 -14.53 60.49 -14.15
CA SER A 604 -14.65 61.19 -12.86
C SER A 604 -14.76 60.15 -11.71
N THR A 605 -14.12 60.23 -10.54
CA THR A 605 -14.24 61.18 -9.39
C THR A 605 -15.69 61.19 -8.81
N THR A 606 -15.96 61.04 -7.50
CA THR A 606 -15.25 61.55 -6.30
C THR A 606 -15.57 60.76 -5.00
N THR A 607 -14.76 60.97 -3.95
CA THR A 607 -15.00 60.70 -2.50
C THR A 607 -16.31 61.34 -1.93
N ALA A 608 -16.88 60.97 -0.77
CA ALA A 608 -16.70 59.84 0.20
C ALA A 608 -18.08 59.54 0.91
N THR A 609 -18.35 59.34 2.24
CA THR A 609 -17.64 59.51 3.53
C THR A 609 -18.34 58.71 4.68
N THR A 610 -17.92 58.93 5.94
CA THR A 610 -18.50 58.52 7.27
C THR A 610 -20.01 58.81 7.44
N THR A 611 -20.77 58.17 8.35
CA THR A 611 -20.54 58.00 9.81
C THR A 611 -21.08 56.72 10.47
N SER A 612 -20.67 56.51 11.72
CA SER A 612 -20.96 55.36 12.60
C SER A 612 -21.81 55.73 13.83
N THR A 613 -22.65 54.80 14.31
CA THR A 613 -23.09 54.79 15.74
C THR A 613 -23.59 53.42 16.20
N THR A 614 -23.08 52.96 17.36
CA THR A 614 -23.72 52.17 18.46
C THR A 614 -24.72 51.01 18.21
N ALA A 615 -24.96 50.05 19.13
CA ALA A 615 -24.25 49.40 20.26
C ALA A 615 -25.28 48.53 21.04
N SER A 616 -24.84 47.78 22.06
CA SER A 616 -25.65 47.14 23.13
C SER A 616 -26.52 45.90 22.81
N THR A 617 -26.06 44.76 23.35
CA THR A 617 -26.79 43.78 24.19
C THR A 617 -28.29 44.03 24.48
N LYS A 618 -29.16 43.01 24.54
CA LYS A 618 -29.23 42.03 25.66
C LYS A 618 -30.08 40.75 25.41
N ASP A 619 -29.84 39.77 26.28
CA ASP A 619 -30.74 38.73 26.85
C ASP A 619 -31.79 37.97 25.99
N SER A 620 -31.52 36.69 25.72
CA SER A 620 -32.40 35.52 25.98
C SER A 620 -31.64 34.21 25.76
#